data_AF-A0A060C792-F1
#
_entry.id   AF-A0A060C792-F1
#
_cell.length_a   1.000
_cell.length_b   1.000
_cell.length_c   1.000
_cell.angle_alpha   90.00
_cell.angle_beta   90.00
_cell.angle_gamma   90.00
#
_symmetry.space_group_name_H-M   'P 1'
#
loop_
_entity.id
_entity.type
_entity.pdbx_description
1 polymer ?
#
loop_
_entity_poly.entity_id
_entity_poly.type
_entity_poly.pdbx_seq_one_letter_code
_entity_poly.pdbx_strand_id
1 'polypeptide(L)'
;MSTMIDLGGEWRLGSPEWKDKTIPAELPGDNYSALLAAGMIPDPYFGRNEEKVQEFRRYEWEFAREFEVSEELLAKQYVYLNCEMVDTFATIRINGRKAVTTENAFCRYRPEVRSLLE
;
A
#
# COMPACT_ATOMS: atom_id res chain seq x y z
N MET A 1 8.97 -25.35 -3.06
CA MET A 1 8.10 -24.36 -2.39
C MET A 1 8.09 -23.09 -3.24
N SER A 2 7.07 -22.25 -3.11
CA SER A 2 6.96 -21.04 -3.95
C SER A 2 8.07 -20.04 -3.59
N THR A 3 8.74 -19.50 -4.60
CA THR A 3 9.74 -18.42 -4.46
C THR A 3 9.10 -17.02 -4.54
N MET A 4 7.79 -16.97 -4.38
CA MET A 4 6.96 -15.77 -4.48
C MET A 4 6.12 -15.65 -3.22
N ILE A 5 6.14 -14.45 -2.63
CA ILE A 5 5.25 -14.05 -1.56
C ILE A 5 4.20 -13.13 -2.18
N ASP A 6 2.93 -13.49 -2.04
CA ASP A 6 1.83 -12.60 -2.39
C ASP A 6 1.65 -11.56 -1.27
N LEU A 7 1.72 -10.28 -1.64
CA LEU A 7 1.54 -9.16 -0.73
C LEU A 7 0.12 -8.56 -0.83
N GLY A 8 -0.82 -9.24 -1.48
CA GLY A 8 -2.25 -8.96 -1.38
C GLY A 8 -2.85 -9.31 0.00
N GLY A 9 -4.11 -8.94 0.20
CA GLY A 9 -4.87 -9.14 1.43
C GLY A 9 -4.88 -7.89 2.34
N GLU A 10 -4.89 -8.14 3.64
CA GLU A 10 -5.04 -7.10 4.67
C GLU A 10 -3.74 -6.29 4.88
N TRP A 11 -3.90 -4.97 4.88
CA TRP A 11 -2.91 -3.95 5.22
C TRP A 11 -3.50 -3.00 6.26
N ARG A 12 -2.64 -2.16 6.86
CA ARG A 12 -3.07 -1.01 7.67
C ARG A 12 -2.97 0.26 6.84
N LEU A 13 -4.02 1.07 6.87
CA LEU A 13 -4.05 2.41 6.31
C LEU A 13 -3.99 3.45 7.42
N GLY A 14 -3.05 4.37 7.31
CA GLY A 14 -2.88 5.52 8.20
C GLY A 14 -2.72 6.83 7.42
N SER A 15 -2.65 7.93 8.17
CA SER A 15 -2.37 9.27 7.64
C SER A 15 -1.68 10.12 8.72
N PRO A 16 -0.77 11.03 8.37
CA PRO A 16 -0.21 12.00 9.31
C PRO A 16 -1.28 12.80 10.07
N GLU A 17 -2.44 13.04 9.43
CA GLU A 17 -3.59 13.73 10.03
C GLU A 17 -4.25 12.93 11.17
N TRP A 18 -3.95 11.63 11.30
CA TRP A 18 -4.59 10.70 12.22
C TRP A 18 -3.74 10.33 13.44
N LYS A 19 -2.59 11.00 13.64
CA LYS A 19 -1.61 10.62 14.68
C LYS A 19 -1.23 9.13 14.52
N ASP A 20 -1.47 8.32 15.54
CA ASP A 20 -1.13 6.89 15.56
C ASP A 20 -2.33 5.97 15.20
N LYS A 21 -3.46 6.53 14.76
CA LYS A 21 -4.63 5.74 14.39
C LYS A 21 -4.48 5.18 12.98
N THR A 22 -4.67 3.88 12.83
CA THR A 22 -4.80 3.18 11.55
C THR A 22 -6.12 2.44 11.45
N ILE A 23 -6.57 2.18 10.22
CA ILE A 23 -7.71 1.29 9.91
C ILE A 23 -7.25 0.13 9.03
N PRO A 24 -7.97 -1.01 9.00
CA PRO A 24 -7.72 -2.06 8.01
C PRO A 24 -7.98 -1.55 6.59
N ALA A 25 -7.22 -2.05 5.63
CA ALA A 25 -7.40 -1.82 4.21
C ALA A 25 -7.03 -3.06 3.42
N GLU A 26 -7.81 -3.38 2.39
CA GLU A 26 -7.56 -4.53 1.52
C GLU A 26 -6.76 -4.07 0.29
N LEU A 27 -5.71 -4.80 -0.08
CA LEU A 27 -5.03 -4.63 -1.37
C LEU A 27 -5.10 -5.92 -2.21
N PRO A 28 -5.36 -5.83 -3.53
CA PRO A 28 -5.62 -4.63 -4.32
C PRO A 28 -6.90 -3.87 -3.90
N GLY A 29 -6.80 -2.55 -3.84
CA GLY A 29 -7.85 -1.65 -3.33
C GLY A 29 -7.34 -0.22 -3.21
N ASP A 30 -8.08 0.63 -2.50
CA ASP A 30 -7.78 2.05 -2.37
C ASP A 30 -8.18 2.60 -0.99
N ASN A 31 -7.73 3.83 -0.72
CA ASN A 31 -8.01 4.53 0.54
C ASN A 31 -9.49 4.83 0.77
N TYR A 32 -10.27 5.18 -0.25
CA TYR A 32 -11.71 5.47 -0.14
C TYR A 32 -12.51 4.20 0.17
N SER A 33 -12.18 3.08 -0.47
CA SER A 33 -12.78 1.77 -0.17
C SER A 33 -12.51 1.36 1.28
N ALA A 34 -11.28 1.56 1.77
CA ALA A 34 -10.92 1.30 3.18
C ALA A 34 -11.67 2.24 4.15
N LEU A 35 -11.73 3.54 3.84
CA LEU A 35 -12.47 4.53 4.63
C LEU A 35 -13.95 4.18 4.73
N LEU A 36 -14.56 3.75 3.63
CA LEU A 36 -15.97 3.34 3.56
C LEU A 36 -16.20 2.09 4.40
N ALA A 37 -15.35 1.07 4.26
CA ALA A 37 -15.43 -0.17 5.04
C ALA A 37 -15.27 0.08 6.56
N ALA A 38 -14.43 1.04 6.95
CA ALA A 38 -14.25 1.46 8.33
C ALA A 38 -15.36 2.41 8.85
N GLY A 39 -16.33 2.77 8.02
CA GLY A 39 -17.42 3.70 8.38
C GLY A 39 -16.95 5.14 8.63
N MET A 40 -15.77 5.52 8.11
CA MET A 40 -15.19 6.86 8.27
C MET A 40 -15.75 7.87 7.27
N ILE A 41 -16.27 7.40 6.14
CA ILE A 41 -16.97 8.21 5.14
C ILE A 41 -18.35 7.63 4.86
N PRO A 42 -19.34 8.46 4.48
CA PRO A 42 -20.60 7.95 3.94
C PRO A 42 -20.37 7.33 2.55
N ASP A 43 -21.30 6.48 2.09
CA ASP A 43 -21.26 5.94 0.71
C ASP A 43 -21.16 7.11 -0.29
N PRO A 44 -20.02 7.24 -1.01
CA PRO A 44 -19.76 8.38 -1.88
C PRO A 44 -20.69 8.41 -3.10
N TYR A 45 -21.27 7.27 -3.50
CA TYR A 45 -22.18 7.17 -4.65
C TYR A 45 -23.62 7.53 -4.32
N PHE A 46 -23.96 7.70 -3.04
CA PHE A 46 -25.31 8.05 -2.64
C PHE A 46 -25.54 9.58 -2.60
N GLY A 47 -26.48 10.06 -3.42
CA GLY A 47 -26.93 11.45 -3.40
C GLY A 47 -25.81 12.45 -3.66
N ARG A 48 -25.56 13.35 -2.70
CA ARG A 48 -24.48 14.37 -2.78
C ARG A 48 -23.32 14.05 -1.83
N ASN A 49 -23.14 12.80 -1.42
CA ASN A 49 -22.06 12.43 -0.51
C ASN A 49 -20.68 12.59 -1.15
N GLU A 50 -20.57 12.59 -2.48
CA GLU A 50 -19.33 12.94 -3.19
C GLU A 50 -18.71 14.25 -2.68
N GLU A 51 -19.52 15.28 -2.41
CA GLU A 51 -19.06 16.57 -1.88
C GLU A 51 -18.47 16.46 -0.47
N LYS A 52 -18.99 15.52 0.33
CA LYS A 52 -18.61 15.32 1.73
C LYS A 52 -17.28 14.59 1.89
N VAL A 53 -16.82 13.89 0.86
CA VAL A 53 -15.60 13.07 0.91
C VAL A 53 -14.41 13.74 0.22
N GLN A 54 -14.57 14.98 -0.25
CA GLN A 54 -13.53 15.72 -0.98
C GLN A 54 -12.33 16.10 -0.14
N GLU A 55 -12.45 16.16 1.20
CA GLU A 55 -11.31 16.53 2.05
C GLU A 55 -10.20 15.47 2.04
N PHE A 56 -10.57 14.19 1.97
CA PHE A 56 -9.65 13.04 2.03
C PHE A 56 -8.66 12.97 0.86
N ARG A 57 -8.96 13.61 -0.27
CA ARG A 57 -8.03 13.71 -1.41
C ARG A 57 -6.80 14.55 -1.11
N ARG A 58 -6.85 15.39 -0.07
CA ARG A 58 -5.75 16.26 0.35
C ARG A 58 -4.81 15.57 1.33
N TYR A 59 -5.21 14.41 1.85
CA TYR A 59 -4.47 13.72 2.89
C TYR A 59 -3.34 12.93 2.24
N GLU A 60 -2.23 12.85 2.95
CA GLU A 60 -1.22 11.84 2.67
C GLU A 60 -1.65 10.52 3.32
N TRP A 61 -1.40 9.42 2.61
CA TRP A 61 -1.82 8.09 3.02
C TRP A 61 -0.63 7.16 3.13
N GLU A 62 -0.61 6.35 4.17
CA GLU A 62 0.39 5.32 4.39
C GLU A 62 -0.28 3.94 4.46
N PHE A 63 0.11 3.06 3.54
CA PHE A 63 -0.22 1.64 3.61
C PHE A 63 0.97 0.88 4.20
N ALA A 64 0.74 0.10 5.26
CA ALA A 64 1.76 -0.69 5.93
C ALA A 64 1.30 -2.13 6.19
N ARG A 65 2.19 -3.08 5.98
CA ARG A 65 2.02 -4.48 6.40
C ARG A 65 3.33 -5.08 6.85
N GLU A 66 3.22 -6.18 7.59
CA GLU A 66 4.33 -7.07 7.91
C GLU A 66 4.17 -8.37 7.10
N PHE A 67 5.28 -9.02 6.81
CA PHE A 67 5.30 -10.31 6.11
C PHE A 67 6.58 -11.06 6.48
N GLU A 68 6.50 -12.38 6.49
CA GLU A 68 7.64 -13.25 6.77
C GLU A 68 8.35 -13.63 5.46
N VAL A 69 9.67 -13.71 5.51
CA VAL A 69 10.50 -14.12 4.38
C VAL A 69 11.17 -15.45 4.71
N SER A 70 11.11 -16.41 3.79
CA SER A 70 11.76 -17.70 3.99
C SER A 70 13.27 -17.62 3.76
N GLU A 71 14.03 -18.47 4.45
CA GLU A 71 15.48 -18.62 4.21
C GLU A 71 15.80 -18.94 2.74
N GLU A 72 14.93 -19.68 2.06
CA GLU A 72 15.08 -20.00 0.63
C GLU A 72 15.03 -18.73 -0.24
N LEU A 73 14.15 -17.77 0.06
CA LEU A 73 14.07 -16.51 -0.67
C LEU A 73 15.29 -15.62 -0.36
N LEU A 74 15.72 -15.60 0.91
CA LEU A 74 16.93 -14.87 1.32
C LEU A 74 18.20 -15.48 0.70
N ALA A 75 18.23 -16.76 0.38
CA ALA A 75 19.36 -17.38 -0.31
C ALA A 75 19.48 -16.98 -1.80
N LYS A 76 18.49 -16.30 -2.39
CA LYS A 76 18.54 -15.87 -3.79
C LYS A 76 19.46 -14.66 -3.97
N GLN A 77 20.17 -14.65 -5.10
CA GLN A 77 21.03 -13.52 -5.49
C GLN A 77 20.23 -12.25 -5.76
N TYR A 78 19.04 -12.39 -6.34
CA TYR A 78 18.15 -11.29 -6.68
C TYR A 78 16.73 -11.59 -6.21
N VAL A 79 16.08 -10.61 -5.61
CA VAL A 79 14.67 -10.64 -5.21
C VAL A 79 14.04 -9.36 -5.69
N TYR A 80 12.91 -9.43 -6.38
CA TYR A 80 12.24 -8.27 -6.93
C TYR A 80 10.88 -8.07 -6.27
N LEU A 81 10.60 -6.85 -5.82
CA LEU A 81 9.23 -6.45 -5.49
C LEU A 81 8.50 -6.18 -6.80
N ASN A 82 7.33 -6.78 -7.01
CA ASN A 82 6.54 -6.56 -8.22
C ASN A 82 5.28 -5.77 -7.87
N CYS A 83 5.27 -4.47 -8.22
CA CYS A 83 4.11 -3.60 -8.09
C CYS A 83 3.48 -3.43 -9.48
N GLU A 84 2.36 -4.11 -9.71
CA GLU A 84 1.67 -4.08 -11.01
C GLU A 84 1.07 -2.71 -11.32
N MET A 85 0.51 -2.06 -10.30
CA MET A 85 -0.13 -0.75 -10.38
C MET A 85 0.05 -0.03 -9.04
N VAL A 86 0.41 1.25 -9.08
CA VAL A 86 0.50 2.11 -7.90
C VAL A 86 -0.05 3.48 -8.30
N ASP A 87 -1.22 3.84 -7.79
CA ASP A 87 -1.86 5.14 -8.07
C ASP A 87 -1.50 6.17 -6.99
N THR A 88 -0.70 7.20 -7.26
CA THR A 88 0.21 7.39 -8.40
C THR A 88 1.58 7.75 -7.89
N PHE A 89 1.64 8.77 -7.04
CA PHE A 89 2.86 9.24 -6.39
C PHE A 89 3.04 8.54 -5.05
N ALA A 90 3.98 7.60 -4.98
CA ALA A 90 4.26 6.87 -3.76
C ALA A 90 5.77 6.71 -3.55
N THR A 91 6.18 6.61 -2.28
CA THR A 91 7.51 6.13 -1.90
C THR A 91 7.36 4.80 -1.19
N ILE A 92 7.80 3.72 -1.80
CA ILE A 92 7.75 2.38 -1.20
C ILE A 92 9.02 2.16 -0.38
N ARG A 93 8.83 1.71 0.86
CA ARG A 93 9.91 1.38 1.79
C ARG A 93 9.77 -0.05 2.30
N ILE A 94 10.90 -0.71 2.52
CA ILE A 94 11.00 -2.01 3.18
C ILE A 94 12.02 -1.84 4.31
N ASN A 95 11.64 -2.21 5.53
CA ASN A 95 12.49 -2.04 6.72
C ASN A 95 13.04 -0.59 6.85
N GLY A 96 12.16 0.40 6.64
CA GLY A 96 12.47 1.84 6.66
C GLY A 96 13.28 2.37 5.46
N ARG A 97 13.88 1.48 4.66
CA ARG A 97 14.75 1.83 3.52
C ARG A 97 13.96 1.96 2.23
N LYS A 98 14.28 2.97 1.42
CA LYS A 98 13.58 3.26 0.16
C LYS A 98 13.87 2.18 -0.89
N ALA A 99 12.82 1.56 -1.43
CA ALA A 99 12.90 0.63 -2.56
C ALA A 99 12.72 1.35 -3.90
N VAL A 100 11.65 2.13 -4.04
CA VAL A 100 11.31 2.84 -5.28
C VAL A 100 10.40 4.04 -5.01
N THR A 101 10.42 5.02 -5.90
CA THR A 101 9.40 6.07 -6.00
C THR A 101 8.59 5.88 -7.28
N THR A 102 7.27 6.05 -7.20
CA THR A 102 6.36 5.93 -8.33
C THR A 102 5.80 7.30 -8.70
N GLU A 103 5.42 7.45 -9.97
CA GLU A 103 4.88 8.69 -10.54
C GLU A 103 3.87 8.44 -11.67
N ASN A 104 3.53 7.18 -11.95
CA ASN A 104 2.62 6.80 -13.03
C ASN A 104 1.86 5.51 -12.70
N ALA A 105 0.54 5.61 -12.51
CA ALA A 105 -0.34 4.48 -12.21
C ALA A 105 -0.32 3.38 -13.29
N PHE A 106 0.00 3.72 -14.53
CA PHE A 106 -0.03 2.78 -15.66
C PHE A 106 1.31 2.05 -15.87
N CYS A 107 2.33 2.35 -15.07
CA CYS A 107 3.63 1.70 -15.16
C CYS A 107 3.79 0.61 -14.09
N ARG A 108 4.30 -0.55 -14.52
CA ARG A 108 4.77 -1.58 -13.58
C ARG A 108 6.11 -1.15 -12.97
N TYR A 109 6.19 -1.19 -11.65
CA TYR A 109 7.44 -0.95 -10.91
C TYR A 109 7.99 -2.28 -10.39
N ARG A 110 9.27 -2.56 -10.68
CA ARG A 110 9.91 -3.82 -10.29
C ARG A 110 11.34 -3.64 -9.74
N PRO A 111 11.52 -2.93 -8.62
CA PRO A 111 12.84 -2.74 -8.02
C PRO A 111 13.43 -4.08 -7.52
N GLU A 112 14.74 -4.22 -7.62
CA GLU A 112 15.49 -5.25 -6.89
C GLU A 112 15.56 -4.84 -5.41
N VAL A 113 15.22 -5.76 -4.50
CA VAL A 113 15.03 -5.49 -3.07
C VAL A 113 15.73 -6.50 -2.16
N ARG A 114 16.57 -7.42 -2.68
CA ARG A 114 17.22 -8.43 -1.84
C ARG A 114 17.98 -7.81 -0.68
N SER A 115 18.68 -6.70 -0.92
CA SER A 115 19.43 -5.98 0.11
C SER A 115 18.56 -5.33 1.20
N LEU A 116 17.24 -5.22 0.96
CA LEU A 116 16.28 -4.62 1.88
C LEU A 116 15.63 -5.62 2.84
N LEU A 117 15.74 -6.92 2.55
CA LEU A 117 15.14 -8.01 3.32
C LEU A 117 16.09 -8.53 4.40
N GLU A 118 15.52 -9.07 5.47
CA GLU A 118 16.20 -9.59 6.67
C GLU A 118 15.76 -11.02 6.95
#